data_AF-A0A818GTY1-F1
#
_entry.id   AF-A0A818GTY1-F1
#
_cell.length_a   1.000
_cell.length_b   1.000
_cell.length_c   1.000
_cell.angle_alpha   90.00
_cell.angle_beta   90.00
_cell.angle_gamma   90.00
#
_symmetry.space_group_name_H-M   'P 1'
#
loop_
_entity.id
_entity.type
_entity.pdbx_description
1 polymer ?
#
loop_
_entity_poly.entity_id
_entity_poly.type
_entity_poly.pdbx_seq_one_letter_code
_entity_poly.pdbx_strand_id
1 'polypeptide(L)'
;MTIEQFRDCFVGEKGYEALKKLMKSGNELCTDTAKCWQERYDIEIAYAKGLRKNSETFQKLAGRAKGSLVQAFTTLATQTNIESEAHNIIANILLNKISIPMKNLADTQLKARKPIEDALNGKFKAWKDKKEIDTKYRQRQFDNCKEIESLYLKMDETPKTTKNSVKEVSKEAQLVTACISPGGYRTNISEKVEI
;
A
#
# COMPACT_ATOMS: atom_id res chain seq x y z
N MET A 1 20.44 -1.20 -3.98
CA MET A 1 19.74 -1.55 -2.73
C MET A 1 19.74 -3.07 -2.62
N THR A 2 20.34 -3.63 -1.57
CA THR A 2 20.32 -5.08 -1.31
C THR A 2 18.99 -5.48 -0.67
N ILE A 3 18.67 -6.78 -0.67
CA ILE A 3 17.47 -7.31 0.00
C ILE A 3 17.48 -6.98 1.50
N GLU A 4 18.65 -7.04 2.13
CA GLU A 4 18.82 -6.71 3.55
C GLU A 4 18.51 -5.24 3.82
N GLN A 5 19.02 -4.34 2.97
CA GLN A 5 18.72 -2.91 3.08
C GLN A 5 17.22 -2.62 2.93
N PHE A 6 16.52 -3.32 2.03
CA PHE A 6 15.08 -3.13 1.85
C PHE A 6 14.27 -3.54 3.08
N ARG A 7 14.62 -4.67 3.72
CA ARG A 7 13.93 -5.15 4.93
C ARG A 7 13.95 -4.11 6.04
N ASP A 8 15.10 -3.49 6.25
CA ASP A 8 15.31 -2.60 7.39
C ASP A 8 14.62 -1.23 7.19
N CYS A 9 14.25 -0.86 5.96
CA CYS A 9 13.52 0.38 5.65
C CYS A 9 12.09 0.43 6.18
N PHE A 10 11.47 -0.71 6.49
CA PHE A 10 10.05 -0.79 6.89
C PHE A 10 9.87 -1.26 8.33
N VAL A 11 10.91 -1.15 9.15
CA VAL A 11 10.84 -1.43 10.59
C VAL A 11 10.17 -0.24 11.30
N GLY A 12 9.35 -0.55 12.30
CA GLY A 12 8.71 0.46 13.16
C GLY A 12 7.22 0.65 12.87
N GLU A 13 6.62 1.61 13.59
CA GLU A 13 5.16 1.73 13.71
C GLU A 13 4.43 2.09 12.42
N LYS A 14 5.10 2.78 11.50
CA LYS A 14 4.54 3.19 10.20
C LYS A 14 5.09 2.41 9.02
N GLY A 15 6.09 1.55 9.25
CA GLY A 15 6.83 0.90 8.17
C GLY A 15 5.98 -0.05 7.35
N TYR A 16 5.22 -0.94 8.01
CA TYR A 16 4.30 -1.85 7.31
C TYR A 16 3.22 -1.13 6.49
N GLU A 17 2.61 -0.07 7.05
CA GLU A 17 1.61 0.73 6.35
C GLU A 17 2.20 1.45 5.13
N ALA A 18 3.42 1.98 5.25
CA ALA A 18 4.14 2.58 4.14
C ALA A 18 4.44 1.56 3.03
N LEU A 19 4.89 0.35 3.39
CA LEU A 19 5.12 -0.74 2.44
C LEU A 19 3.84 -1.14 1.72
N LYS A 20 2.75 -1.34 2.47
CA LYS A 20 1.43 -1.68 1.91
C LYS A 20 0.95 -0.62 0.91
N LYS A 21 1.09 0.66 1.26
CA LYS A 21 0.74 1.78 0.38
C LYS A 21 1.60 1.78 -0.89
N LEU A 22 2.91 1.57 -0.76
CA LEU A 22 3.83 1.50 -1.90
C LEU A 22 3.45 0.36 -2.86
N MET A 23 3.21 -0.84 -2.34
CA MET A 23 2.82 -2.00 -3.15
C MET A 23 1.46 -1.78 -3.84
N LYS A 24 0.49 -1.16 -3.14
CA LYS A 24 -0.81 -0.81 -3.72
C LYS A 24 -0.65 0.19 -4.87
N SER A 25 0.13 1.25 -4.66
CA SER A 25 0.42 2.26 -5.69
C SER A 25 1.11 1.66 -6.92
N GLY A 26 2.06 0.74 -6.73
CA GLY A 26 2.68 0.02 -7.85
C GLY A 26 1.68 -0.81 -8.67
N ASN A 27 0.69 -1.42 -8.00
CA ASN A 27 -0.37 -2.16 -8.69
C ASN A 27 -1.32 -1.23 -9.46
N GLU A 28 -1.71 -0.10 -8.84
CA GLU A 28 -2.52 0.96 -9.47
C GLU A 28 -1.82 1.51 -10.73
N LEU A 29 -0.51 1.76 -10.64
CA LEU A 29 0.29 2.19 -11.79
C LEU A 29 0.24 1.18 -12.95
N CYS A 30 0.33 -0.12 -12.67
CA CYS A 30 0.23 -1.16 -13.70
C CYS A 30 -1.16 -1.18 -14.35
N THR A 31 -2.23 -1.05 -13.55
CA THR A 31 -3.60 -1.03 -14.08
C THR A 31 -3.88 0.23 -14.90
N ASP A 32 -3.41 1.39 -14.46
CA ASP A 32 -3.57 2.66 -15.18
C ASP A 32 -2.76 2.66 -16.48
N THR A 33 -1.54 2.12 -16.44
CA THR A 33 -0.70 1.94 -17.63
C THR A 33 -1.40 1.02 -18.64
N ALA A 34 -1.93 -0.12 -18.21
CA ALA A 34 -2.68 -1.03 -19.08
C ALA A 34 -3.88 -0.31 -19.74
N LYS A 35 -4.63 0.47 -18.96
CA LYS A 35 -5.77 1.25 -19.45
C LYS A 35 -5.34 2.29 -20.49
N CYS A 36 -4.28 3.05 -20.24
CA CYS A 36 -3.76 4.04 -21.18
C CYS A 36 -3.38 3.41 -22.52
N TRP A 37 -2.69 2.25 -22.49
CA TRP A 37 -2.33 1.54 -23.72
C TRP A 37 -3.53 0.90 -24.42
N GLN A 38 -4.56 0.48 -23.69
CA GLN A 38 -5.81 0.03 -24.26
C GLN A 38 -6.52 1.17 -25.03
N GLU A 39 -6.62 2.35 -24.44
CA GLU A 39 -7.20 3.54 -25.09
C GLU A 39 -6.41 3.91 -26.35
N ARG A 40 -5.06 3.86 -26.28
CA ARG A 40 -4.23 4.09 -27.45
C ARG A 40 -4.45 3.04 -28.54
N TYR A 41 -4.54 1.76 -28.18
CA TYR A 41 -4.89 0.70 -29.12
C TYR A 41 -6.22 0.97 -29.83
N ASP A 42 -7.25 1.41 -29.09
CA ASP A 42 -8.58 1.68 -29.65
C ASP A 42 -8.55 2.84 -30.66
N ILE A 43 -7.70 3.84 -30.43
CA ILE A 43 -7.45 4.93 -31.38
C ILE A 43 -6.75 4.42 -32.64
N GLU A 44 -5.67 3.66 -32.49
CA GLU A 44 -4.88 3.15 -33.63
C GLU A 44 -5.71 2.21 -34.52
N ILE A 45 -6.52 1.33 -33.91
CA ILE A 45 -7.36 0.39 -34.68
C ILE A 45 -8.51 1.13 -35.39
N ALA A 46 -9.06 2.18 -34.80
CA ALA A 46 -10.07 3.02 -35.45
C ALA A 46 -9.48 3.80 -36.63
N TYR A 47 -8.28 4.35 -36.47
CA TYR A 47 -7.58 5.06 -37.53
C TYR A 47 -7.24 4.13 -38.71
N ALA A 48 -6.69 2.95 -38.42
CA ALA A 48 -6.41 1.92 -39.42
C ALA A 48 -7.67 1.56 -40.24
N LYS A 49 -8.83 1.37 -39.57
CA LYS A 49 -10.12 1.11 -40.26
C LYS A 49 -10.54 2.28 -41.15
N GLY A 50 -10.35 3.52 -40.70
CA GLY A 50 -10.61 4.72 -41.48
C GLY A 50 -9.77 4.78 -42.76
N LEU A 51 -8.46 4.55 -42.63
CA LEU A 51 -7.54 4.49 -43.77
C LEU A 51 -7.94 3.39 -44.77
N ARG A 52 -8.32 2.21 -44.29
CA ARG A 52 -8.78 1.11 -45.15
C ARG A 52 -9.99 1.52 -46.01
N LYS A 53 -10.97 2.18 -45.39
CA LYS A 53 -12.15 2.71 -46.11
C LYS A 53 -11.78 3.78 -47.14
N ASN A 54 -10.80 4.64 -46.82
CA ASN A 54 -10.30 5.65 -47.77
C ASN A 54 -9.59 4.98 -48.95
N SER A 55 -8.76 3.96 -48.69
CA SER A 55 -8.12 3.17 -49.76
C SER A 55 -9.16 2.55 -50.71
N GLU A 56 -10.20 1.91 -50.18
CA GLU A 56 -11.30 1.36 -50.99
C GLU A 56 -12.01 2.45 -51.82
N THR A 57 -12.11 3.67 -51.29
CA THR A 57 -12.69 4.82 -52.01
C THR A 57 -11.80 5.25 -53.16
N PHE A 58 -10.48 5.34 -52.94
CA PHE A 58 -9.52 5.64 -54.02
C PHE A 58 -9.51 4.56 -55.11
N GLN A 59 -9.65 3.27 -54.76
CA GLN A 59 -9.79 2.20 -55.75
C GLN A 59 -11.03 2.39 -56.63
N LYS A 60 -12.17 2.75 -56.01
CA LYS A 60 -13.40 3.06 -56.77
C LYS A 60 -13.24 4.27 -57.68
N LEU A 61 -12.51 5.30 -57.24
CA LEU A 61 -12.20 6.48 -58.06
C LEU A 61 -11.26 6.13 -59.23
N ALA A 62 -10.24 5.30 -59.00
CA ALA A 62 -9.34 4.82 -60.05
C ALA A 62 -10.12 4.13 -61.19
N GLY A 63 -11.12 3.31 -60.85
CA GLY A 63 -11.98 2.63 -61.84
C GLY A 63 -12.86 3.57 -62.67
N ARG A 64 -13.06 4.83 -62.23
CA ARG A 64 -13.80 5.87 -62.98
C ARG A 64 -12.89 6.89 -63.68
N ALA A 65 -11.60 6.89 -63.34
CA ALA A 65 -10.62 7.82 -63.88
C ALA A 65 -10.16 7.42 -65.29
N LYS A 66 -9.47 8.32 -65.98
CA LYS A 66 -8.89 8.10 -67.31
C LYS A 66 -7.45 8.62 -67.37
N GLY A 67 -6.61 7.98 -68.18
CA GLY A 67 -5.22 8.37 -68.37
C GLY A 67 -4.40 8.27 -67.07
N SER A 68 -3.50 9.22 -66.85
CA SER A 68 -2.58 9.25 -65.70
C SER A 68 -3.28 9.33 -64.34
N LEU A 69 -4.54 9.79 -64.29
CA LEU A 69 -5.32 9.82 -63.04
C LEU A 69 -5.63 8.42 -62.50
N VAL A 70 -5.74 7.41 -63.35
CA VAL A 70 -5.91 6.01 -62.90
C VAL A 70 -4.70 5.59 -62.09
N GLN A 71 -3.49 5.83 -62.62
CA GLN A 71 -2.23 5.53 -61.94
C GLN A 71 -2.12 6.27 -60.60
N ALA A 72 -2.50 7.54 -60.56
CA ALA A 72 -2.47 8.37 -59.36
C ALA A 72 -3.39 7.80 -58.27
N PHE A 73 -4.66 7.52 -58.58
CA PHE A 73 -5.60 6.98 -57.61
C PHE A 73 -5.26 5.56 -57.16
N THR A 74 -4.76 4.70 -58.06
CA THR A 74 -4.27 3.37 -57.69
C THR A 74 -3.09 3.48 -56.73
N THR A 75 -2.15 4.40 -56.99
CA THR A 75 -1.00 4.63 -56.09
C THR A 75 -1.46 5.11 -54.72
N LEU A 76 -2.38 6.08 -54.67
CA LEU A 76 -2.98 6.57 -53.42
C LEU A 76 -3.66 5.43 -52.65
N ALA A 77 -4.48 4.63 -53.33
CA ALA A 77 -5.13 3.47 -52.72
C ALA A 77 -4.11 2.52 -52.07
N THR A 78 -3.05 2.16 -52.80
CA THR A 78 -2.02 1.26 -52.31
C THR A 78 -1.30 1.83 -51.09
N GLN A 79 -0.83 3.09 -51.15
CA GLN A 79 -0.10 3.70 -50.04
C GLN A 79 -0.97 3.85 -48.78
N THR A 80 -2.22 4.30 -48.94
CA THR A 80 -3.17 4.38 -47.82
C THR A 80 -3.49 3.01 -47.21
N ASN A 81 -3.52 1.94 -48.01
CA ASN A 81 -3.70 0.59 -47.48
C ASN A 81 -2.47 0.10 -46.69
N ILE A 82 -1.26 0.37 -47.18
CA ILE A 82 -0.02 0.04 -46.46
C ILE A 82 0.02 0.77 -45.11
N GLU A 83 -0.37 2.06 -45.08
CA GLU A 83 -0.46 2.83 -43.84
C GLU A 83 -1.51 2.24 -42.88
N SER A 84 -2.68 1.86 -43.39
CA SER A 84 -3.71 1.15 -42.61
C SER A 84 -3.16 -0.12 -41.95
N GLU A 85 -2.43 -0.93 -42.69
CA GLU A 85 -1.81 -2.17 -42.19
C GLU A 85 -0.74 -1.88 -41.14
N ALA A 86 0.10 -0.86 -41.35
CA ALA A 86 1.11 -0.44 -40.37
C ALA A 86 0.48 -0.04 -39.03
N HIS A 87 -0.58 0.79 -39.05
CA HIS A 87 -1.31 1.16 -37.83
C HIS A 87 -1.99 -0.04 -37.16
N ASN A 88 -2.51 -1.00 -37.94
CA ASN A 88 -3.07 -2.24 -37.40
C ASN A 88 -2.01 -3.09 -36.67
N ILE A 89 -0.81 -3.20 -37.24
CA ILE A 89 0.32 -3.88 -36.60
C ILE A 89 0.71 -3.19 -35.29
N ILE A 90 0.84 -1.85 -35.29
CA ILE A 90 1.13 -1.06 -34.09
C ILE A 90 0.07 -1.33 -33.02
N ALA A 91 -1.21 -1.22 -33.37
CA ALA A 91 -2.31 -1.50 -32.45
C ALA A 91 -2.16 -2.88 -31.80
N ASN A 92 -1.96 -3.94 -32.59
CA ASN A 92 -1.80 -5.29 -32.06
C ASN A 92 -0.57 -5.44 -31.14
N ILE A 93 0.54 -4.75 -31.42
CA ILE A 93 1.71 -4.73 -30.54
C ILE A 93 1.34 -4.07 -29.21
N LEU A 94 0.70 -2.90 -29.24
CA LEU A 94 0.28 -2.18 -28.02
C LEU A 94 -0.64 -3.05 -27.15
N LEU A 95 -1.60 -3.75 -27.76
CA LEU A 95 -2.50 -4.62 -27.04
C LEU A 95 -1.79 -5.85 -26.45
N ASN A 96 -1.13 -6.62 -27.30
CA ASN A 96 -0.64 -7.96 -26.94
C ASN A 96 0.70 -7.95 -26.20
N LYS A 97 1.55 -6.93 -26.42
CA LYS A 97 2.88 -6.82 -25.80
C LYS A 97 2.93 -5.85 -24.64
N ILE A 98 1.92 -4.98 -24.47
CA ILE A 98 1.92 -3.96 -23.41
C ILE A 98 0.65 -4.04 -22.55
N SER A 99 -0.52 -3.74 -23.10
CA SER A 99 -1.77 -3.64 -22.33
C SER A 99 -2.11 -4.94 -21.58
N ILE A 100 -2.19 -6.06 -22.29
CA ILE A 100 -2.52 -7.36 -21.70
C ILE A 100 -1.45 -7.81 -20.69
N PRO A 101 -0.13 -7.79 -21.00
CA PRO A 101 0.90 -8.12 -20.03
C PRO A 101 0.87 -7.27 -18.76
N MET A 102 0.62 -5.96 -18.86
CA MET A 102 0.52 -5.08 -17.69
C MET A 102 -0.66 -5.44 -16.79
N LYS A 103 -1.82 -5.74 -17.39
CA LYS A 103 -2.99 -6.21 -16.65
C LYS A 103 -2.72 -7.55 -15.96
N ASN A 104 -2.12 -8.50 -16.67
CA ASN A 104 -1.77 -9.81 -16.13
C ASN A 104 -0.76 -9.71 -14.98
N LEU A 105 0.22 -8.82 -15.10
CA LEU A 105 1.19 -8.56 -14.03
C LEU A 105 0.48 -8.03 -12.78
N ALA A 106 -0.39 -7.03 -12.91
CA ALA A 106 -1.15 -6.49 -11.78
C ALA A 106 -2.00 -7.57 -11.09
N ASP A 107 -2.74 -8.38 -11.86
CA ASP A 107 -3.58 -9.45 -11.31
C ASP A 107 -2.75 -10.53 -10.60
N THR A 108 -1.61 -10.90 -11.18
CA THR A 108 -0.71 -11.90 -10.61
C THR A 108 -0.10 -11.41 -9.30
N GLN A 109 0.39 -10.17 -9.27
CA GLN A 109 0.96 -9.57 -8.06
C GLN A 109 -0.09 -9.40 -6.96
N LEU A 110 -1.30 -8.95 -7.30
CA LEU A 110 -2.40 -8.84 -6.34
C LEU A 110 -2.78 -10.19 -5.72
N LYS A 111 -2.90 -11.24 -6.55
CA LYS A 111 -3.21 -12.60 -6.08
C LYS A 111 -2.13 -13.16 -5.17
N ALA A 112 -0.85 -12.96 -5.50
CA ALA A 112 0.27 -13.42 -4.68
C ALA A 112 0.39 -12.65 -3.35
N ARG A 113 0.15 -11.34 -3.39
CA ARG A 113 0.32 -10.43 -2.24
C ARG A 113 -0.80 -10.53 -1.22
N LYS A 114 -2.05 -10.66 -1.66
CA LYS A 114 -3.23 -10.54 -0.79
C LYS A 114 -3.21 -11.49 0.44
N PRO A 115 -2.91 -12.80 0.30
CA PRO A 115 -2.84 -13.69 1.46
C PRO A 115 -1.75 -13.29 2.47
N ILE A 116 -0.63 -12.75 1.98
CA ILE A 116 0.48 -12.29 2.82
C ILE A 116 0.07 -11.01 3.57
N GLU A 117 -0.58 -10.06 2.88
CA GLU A 117 -1.14 -8.86 3.51
C GLU A 117 -2.16 -9.20 4.58
N ASP A 118 -3.07 -10.14 4.33
CA ASP A 118 -4.08 -10.54 5.31
C ASP A 118 -3.45 -11.15 6.56
N ALA A 119 -2.46 -12.03 6.40
CA ALA A 119 -1.71 -12.59 7.51
C ALA A 119 -0.91 -11.53 8.30
N LEU A 120 -0.29 -10.56 7.60
CA LEU A 120 0.47 -9.48 8.22
C LEU A 120 -0.44 -8.46 8.92
N ASN A 121 -1.62 -8.16 8.37
CA ASN A 121 -2.59 -7.25 9.00
C ASN A 121 -2.98 -7.75 10.40
N GLY A 122 -3.21 -9.06 10.56
CA GLY A 122 -3.51 -9.67 11.86
C GLY A 122 -2.37 -9.50 12.86
N LYS A 123 -1.14 -9.84 12.45
CA LYS A 123 0.06 -9.70 13.30
C LYS A 123 0.36 -8.24 13.66
N PHE A 124 0.20 -7.34 12.71
CA PHE A 124 0.46 -5.92 12.90
C PHE A 124 -0.55 -5.28 13.86
N LYS A 125 -1.83 -5.67 13.77
CA LYS A 125 -2.86 -5.26 14.73
C LYS A 125 -2.52 -5.75 16.14
N ALA A 126 -2.24 -7.03 16.31
CA ALA A 126 -1.86 -7.59 17.61
C ALA A 126 -0.61 -6.91 18.21
N TRP A 127 0.38 -6.59 17.36
CA TRP A 127 1.56 -5.84 17.79
C TRP A 127 1.22 -4.41 18.22
N LYS A 128 0.37 -3.69 17.48
CA LYS A 128 -0.11 -2.35 17.86
C LYS A 128 -0.85 -2.36 19.19
N ASP A 129 -1.78 -3.30 19.36
CA ASP A 129 -2.55 -3.44 20.59
C ASP A 129 -1.62 -3.70 21.79
N LYS A 130 -0.65 -4.61 21.64
CA LYS A 130 0.37 -4.86 22.67
C LYS A 130 1.21 -3.62 22.98
N LYS A 131 1.61 -2.86 21.96
CA LYS A 131 2.39 -1.63 22.12
C LYS A 131 1.58 -0.54 22.84
N GLU A 132 0.29 -0.43 22.56
CA GLU A 132 -0.59 0.51 23.26
C GLU A 132 -0.73 0.15 24.74
N ILE A 133 -0.91 -1.15 25.05
CA ILE A 133 -0.93 -1.65 26.43
C ILE A 133 0.39 -1.33 27.15
N ASP A 134 1.54 -1.60 26.51
CA ASP A 134 2.86 -1.31 27.08
C ASP A 134 3.04 0.19 27.35
N THR A 135 2.56 1.05 26.43
CA THR A 135 2.61 2.51 26.59
C THR A 135 1.78 2.97 27.79
N LYS A 136 0.54 2.50 27.91
CA LYS A 136 -0.34 2.82 29.06
C LYS A 136 0.26 2.32 30.37
N TYR A 137 0.88 1.15 30.34
CA TYR A 137 1.51 0.56 31.52
C TYR A 137 2.73 1.38 31.96
N ARG A 138 3.62 1.77 31.03
CA ARG A 138 4.76 2.64 31.34
C ARG A 138 4.32 3.97 31.92
N GLN A 139 3.27 4.58 31.38
CA GLN A 139 2.70 5.81 31.94
C GLN A 139 2.21 5.60 33.38
N ARG A 140 1.44 4.53 33.62
CA ARG A 140 0.96 4.20 34.96
C ARG A 140 2.11 3.93 35.95
N GLN A 141 3.17 3.27 35.51
CA GLN A 141 4.37 3.04 36.34
C GLN A 141 5.03 4.37 36.74
N PHE A 142 5.17 5.29 35.79
CA PHE A 142 5.68 6.63 36.07
C PHE A 142 4.80 7.39 37.08
N ASP A 143 3.47 7.35 36.89
CA ASP A 143 2.53 8.00 37.79
C ASP A 143 2.58 7.42 39.21
N ASN A 144 2.64 6.08 39.33
CA ASN A 144 2.80 5.38 40.61
C ASN A 144 4.12 5.76 41.31
N CYS A 145 5.24 5.88 40.57
CA CYS A 145 6.52 6.31 41.14
C CYS A 145 6.41 7.73 41.72
N LYS A 146 5.79 8.65 40.97
CA LYS A 146 5.57 10.03 41.40
C LYS A 146 4.67 10.10 42.64
N GLU A 147 3.65 9.27 42.70
CA GLU A 147 2.76 9.16 43.87
C GLU A 147 3.52 8.66 45.10
N ILE A 148 4.33 7.62 44.95
CA ILE A 148 5.19 7.10 46.03
C ILE A 148 6.14 8.18 46.55
N GLU A 149 6.85 8.88 45.66
CA GLU A 149 7.73 9.99 46.05
C GLU A 149 6.97 11.07 46.82
N SER A 150 5.76 11.43 46.37
CA SER A 150 4.91 12.40 47.07
C SER A 150 4.48 11.92 48.46
N LEU A 151 4.14 10.64 48.60
CA LEU A 151 3.76 10.06 49.89
C LEU A 151 4.94 10.05 50.87
N TYR A 152 6.15 9.71 50.41
CA TYR A 152 7.35 9.75 51.24
C TYR A 152 7.68 11.18 51.71
N LEU A 153 7.58 12.18 50.85
CA LEU A 153 7.77 13.59 51.25
C LEU A 153 6.75 14.03 52.31
N LYS A 154 5.47 13.68 52.14
CA LYS A 154 4.44 13.97 53.15
C LYS A 154 4.72 13.28 54.48
N MET A 155 5.25 12.05 54.47
CA MET A 155 5.66 11.37 55.71
C MET A 155 6.75 12.13 56.46
N ASP A 156 7.74 12.67 55.74
CA ASP A 156 8.84 13.44 56.33
C ASP A 156 8.37 14.79 56.90
N GLU A 157 7.35 15.40 56.29
CA GLU A 157 6.75 16.67 56.75
C GLU A 157 5.76 16.50 57.93
N THR A 158 5.30 15.28 58.21
CA THR A 158 4.30 15.03 59.27
C THR A 158 4.96 14.96 60.66
N PRO A 159 4.52 15.73 61.67
CA PRO A 159 5.09 15.69 63.03
C PRO A 159 4.97 14.29 63.67
N LYS A 160 6.06 13.78 64.26
CA LYS A 160 6.17 12.44 64.89
C LYS A 160 5.17 12.16 66.04
N THR A 161 4.37 13.13 66.45
CA THR A 161 3.36 13.02 67.50
C THR A 161 2.08 12.31 67.06
N THR A 162 1.84 12.13 65.75
CA THR A 162 0.63 11.50 65.21
C THR A 162 0.92 10.10 64.63
N LYS A 163 1.15 9.11 65.51
CA LYS A 163 1.58 7.74 65.10
C LYS A 163 0.60 7.00 64.17
N ASN A 164 -0.68 7.36 64.15
CA ASN A 164 -1.68 6.69 63.32
C ASN A 164 -1.64 7.15 61.85
N SER A 165 -1.41 8.44 61.58
CA SER A 165 -1.34 8.97 60.21
C SER A 165 -0.09 8.46 59.46
N VAL A 166 1.04 8.35 60.15
CA VAL A 166 2.30 7.81 59.57
C VAL A 166 2.15 6.33 59.17
N LYS A 167 1.36 5.54 59.92
CA LYS A 167 1.12 4.12 59.59
C LYS A 167 0.18 3.95 58.39
N GLU A 168 -0.82 4.80 58.24
CA GLU A 168 -1.72 4.78 57.08
C GLU A 168 -0.97 5.13 55.79
N VAL A 169 -0.18 6.21 55.80
CA VAL A 169 0.62 6.61 54.64
C VAL A 169 1.69 5.56 54.30
N SER A 170 2.29 4.91 55.31
CA SER A 170 3.24 3.80 55.09
C SER A 170 2.58 2.57 54.46
N LYS A 171 1.30 2.28 54.78
CA LYS A 171 0.57 1.13 54.21
C LYS A 171 0.17 1.40 52.77
N GLU A 172 -0.22 2.63 52.47
CA GLU A 172 -0.56 3.10 51.12
C GLU A 172 0.68 3.09 50.21
N ALA A 173 1.83 3.60 50.68
CA ALA A 173 3.09 3.54 49.94
C ALA A 173 3.53 2.09 49.63
N GLN A 174 3.31 1.14 50.56
CA GLN A 174 3.60 -0.28 50.34
C GLN A 174 2.69 -0.93 49.29
N LEU A 175 1.41 -0.58 49.25
CA LEU A 175 0.44 -1.05 48.25
C LEU A 175 0.81 -0.56 46.84
N VAL A 176 1.17 0.72 46.69
CA VAL A 176 1.58 1.27 45.40
C VAL A 176 2.93 0.69 44.96
N THR A 177 3.87 0.48 45.89
CA THR A 177 5.17 -0.17 45.60
C THR A 177 5.01 -1.60 45.09
N ALA A 178 4.05 -2.36 45.61
CA ALA A 178 3.76 -3.71 45.13
C ALA A 178 3.34 -3.73 43.66
N CYS A 179 2.70 -2.67 43.16
CA CYS A 179 2.26 -2.53 41.77
C CYS A 179 3.41 -2.25 40.78
N ILE A 180 4.62 -1.96 41.26
CA ILE A 180 5.83 -1.66 40.47
C ILE A 180 6.74 -2.90 40.37
N SER A 181 6.51 -3.92 41.20
CA SER A 181 7.36 -5.11 41.28
C SER A 181 7.26 -6.02 40.03
N PRO A 182 8.35 -6.74 39.66
CA PRO A 182 8.38 -7.62 38.47
C PRO A 182 7.29 -8.72 38.46
N GLY A 183 6.79 -9.12 39.63
CA GLY A 183 5.69 -10.08 39.77
C GLY A 183 4.34 -9.52 39.33
N GLY A 184 4.06 -8.24 39.60
CA GLY A 184 2.87 -7.54 39.10
C GLY A 184 2.93 -7.21 37.60
N TYR A 185 4.14 -7.19 37.03
CA TYR A 185 4.41 -6.99 35.61
C TYR A 185 3.98 -8.20 34.74
N ARG A 186 4.16 -9.43 35.24
CA ARG A 186 3.78 -10.66 34.50
C ARG A 186 2.30 -11.01 34.60
N THR A 187 1.70 -10.87 35.79
CA THR A 187 0.30 -11.28 36.04
C THR A 187 -0.72 -10.42 35.29
N ASN A 188 -0.53 -9.10 35.22
CA ASN A 188 -1.45 -8.20 34.52
C ASN A 188 -1.38 -8.29 32.97
N ILE A 189 -0.24 -8.74 32.43
CA ILE A 189 -0.08 -8.96 30.98
C ILE A 189 -0.66 -10.33 30.58
N SER A 190 -0.50 -11.37 31.41
CA SER A 190 -1.09 -12.69 31.15
C SER A 190 -2.62 -12.69 31.27
N GLU A 191 -3.21 -11.94 32.20
CA GLU A 191 -4.68 -11.86 32.34
C GLU A 191 -5.37 -11.09 31.20
N LYS A 192 -4.66 -10.23 30.46
CA LYS A 192 -5.22 -9.46 29.33
C LYS A 192 -4.84 -10.03 27.96
N VAL A 193 -4.01 -11.07 27.93
CA VAL A 193 -3.56 -11.76 26.72
C VAL A 193 -3.73 -13.26 26.94
N GLU A 194 -4.96 -13.69 27.21
CA GLU A 194 -5.36 -15.06 26.89
C GLU A 194 -5.67 -15.12 25.39
N ILE A 195 -4.94 -15.99 24.69
CA ILE A 195 -5.21 -16.45 23.33
C ILE A 195 -6.19 -17.61 23.42
#